data_AF-A0A1Y3SMT8-F1
#
_entry.id   AF-A0A1Y3SMT8-F1
#
_cell.length_a   1.000
_cell.length_b   1.000
_cell.length_c   1.000
_cell.angle_alpha   90.00
_cell.angle_beta   90.00
_cell.angle_gamma   90.00
#
_symmetry.space_group_name_H-M   'P 1'
#
loop_
_entity.id
_entity.type
_entity.pdbx_description
1 polymer ?
#
loop_
_entity_poly.entity_id
_entity_poly.type
_entity_poly.pdbx_seq_one_letter_code
_entity_poly.pdbx_strand_id
1 'polypeptide(L)'
;MTIGERIRLVRKKSKLTQAEFGEKIGLKQSSLGQIESSTRNATDRTILLICEKFNVREVWLRTGEGEMFHESDDTLLEQLRIRYDLNDFGVRFMTAFLNLTAEQRDVMQGFAYAIIGAKAQTTSSEPTTEELEEAYKKMLLGFAPRKGSSASNITSDDSSSAMTSEG
;
A
#
# COMPACT_ATOMS: atom_id res chain seq x y z
N MET A 1 31.73 18.49 23.91
CA MET A 1 30.45 19.25 23.84
C MET A 1 29.57 18.84 25.01
N THR A 2 29.08 19.78 25.81
CA THR A 2 28.17 19.50 26.94
C THR A 2 26.74 19.28 26.45
N ILE A 3 25.86 18.78 27.34
CA ILE A 3 24.42 18.69 27.04
C ILE A 3 23.80 20.06 26.79
N GLY A 4 24.22 21.09 27.53
CA GLY A 4 23.76 22.47 27.32
C GLY A 4 24.09 22.99 25.93
N GLU A 5 25.31 22.74 25.46
CA GLU A 5 25.74 23.09 24.11
C GLU A 5 24.94 22.34 23.03
N ARG A 6 24.62 21.06 23.25
CA ARG A 6 23.76 20.27 22.35
C ARG A 6 22.32 20.79 22.31
N ILE A 7 21.74 21.15 23.45
CA ILE A 7 20.41 21.77 23.52
C ILE A 7 20.40 23.09 22.75
N ARG A 8 21.46 23.90 22.89
CA ARG A 8 21.63 25.13 22.11
C ARG A 8 21.71 24.85 20.61
N LEU A 9 22.40 23.80 20.19
CA LEU A 9 22.46 23.40 18.78
C LEU A 9 21.09 23.02 18.23
N VAL A 10 20.32 22.19 18.95
CA VAL A 10 18.95 21.82 18.57
C VAL A 10 18.11 23.07 18.35
N ARG A 11 18.08 23.98 19.33
CA ARG A 11 17.33 25.24 19.22
C ARG A 11 17.73 26.05 17.99
N LYS A 12 19.03 26.18 17.73
CA LYS A 12 19.56 26.94 16.59
C LYS A 12 19.20 26.29 15.26
N LYS A 13 19.23 24.95 15.17
CA LYS A 13 18.77 24.20 13.99
C LYS A 13 17.27 24.37 13.75
N SER A 14 16.48 24.45 14.81
CA SER A 14 15.05 24.79 14.74
C SER A 14 14.78 26.28 14.45
N LYS A 15 15.82 27.13 14.33
CA LYS A 15 15.73 28.58 14.08
C LYS A 15 14.91 29.35 15.14
N LEU A 16 14.91 28.88 16.38
CA LEU A 16 14.15 29.49 17.47
C LEU A 16 15.01 30.36 18.40
N THR A 17 14.41 31.41 18.93
CA THR A 17 14.94 32.16 20.08
C THR A 17 14.88 31.31 21.35
N GLN A 18 15.59 31.71 22.41
CA GLN A 18 15.53 31.00 23.69
C GLN A 18 14.14 31.07 24.34
N ALA A 19 13.41 32.16 24.13
CA ALA A 19 12.04 32.30 24.62
C ALA A 19 11.10 31.30 23.94
N GLU A 20 11.07 31.25 22.61
CA GLU A 20 10.20 30.35 21.86
C GLU A 20 10.53 28.88 22.11
N PHE A 21 11.81 28.53 22.18
CA PHE A 21 12.22 27.16 22.48
C PHE A 21 11.85 26.76 23.91
N GLY A 22 12.07 27.67 24.87
CA GLY A 22 11.71 27.48 26.27
C GLY A 22 10.20 27.26 26.42
N GLU A 23 9.38 28.08 25.79
CA GLU A 23 7.92 27.96 25.80
C GLU A 23 7.47 26.58 25.33
N LYS A 24 8.03 26.07 24.21
CA LYS A 24 7.70 24.75 23.68
C LYS A 24 7.99 23.60 24.66
N ILE A 25 8.98 23.73 25.53
CA ILE A 25 9.36 22.70 26.52
C ILE A 25 8.97 23.07 27.96
N GLY A 26 8.14 24.09 28.15
CA GLY A 26 7.63 24.50 29.46
C GLY A 26 8.67 25.18 30.37
N LEU A 27 9.67 25.86 29.80
CA LEU A 27 10.72 26.58 30.52
C LEU A 27 10.68 28.08 30.22
N LYS A 28 11.03 28.90 31.22
CA LYS A 28 11.31 30.32 31.02
C LYS A 28 12.61 30.51 30.22
N GLN A 29 12.70 31.59 29.44
CA GLN A 29 13.90 31.94 28.66
C GLN A 29 15.18 31.92 29.51
N SER A 30 15.14 32.47 30.73
CA SER A 30 16.28 32.50 31.65
C SER A 30 16.72 31.10 32.10
N SER A 31 15.77 30.21 32.39
CA SER A 31 16.04 28.81 32.72
C SER A 31 16.71 28.08 31.57
N LEU A 32 16.24 28.29 30.34
CA LEU A 32 16.88 27.71 29.17
C LEU A 32 18.29 28.27 28.98
N GLY A 33 18.48 29.58 29.18
CA GLY A 33 19.81 30.22 29.09
C GLY A 33 20.82 29.59 30.06
N GLN A 34 20.43 29.34 31.31
CA GLN A 34 21.28 28.67 32.30
C GLN A 34 21.62 27.23 31.93
N ILE A 35 20.69 26.53 31.28
CA ILE A 35 20.94 25.16 30.78
C ILE A 35 21.94 25.20 29.63
N GLU A 36 21.73 26.08 28.64
CA GLU A 36 22.60 26.22 27.48
C GLU A 36 24.03 26.67 27.84
N SER A 37 24.19 27.46 28.89
CA SER A 37 25.49 27.87 29.43
C SER A 37 26.13 26.85 30.38
N SER A 38 25.49 25.69 30.58
CA SER A 38 25.91 24.67 31.56
C SER A 38 26.00 25.17 33.00
N THR A 39 25.36 26.31 33.32
CA THR A 39 25.22 26.83 34.69
C THR A 39 24.23 25.99 35.50
N ARG A 40 23.28 25.34 34.82
CA ARG A 40 22.30 24.43 35.39
C ARG A 40 22.18 23.18 34.53
N ASN A 41 22.04 22.02 35.16
CA ASN A 41 21.80 20.77 34.43
C ASN A 41 20.39 20.71 33.84
N ALA A 42 20.26 20.12 32.65
CA ALA A 42 18.97 19.72 32.11
C ALA A 42 18.44 18.53 32.92
N THR A 43 17.14 18.55 33.26
CA THR A 43 16.50 17.41 33.91
C THR A 43 16.11 16.36 32.86
N ASP A 44 15.93 15.11 33.27
CA ASP A 44 15.47 14.05 32.35
C ASP A 44 14.15 14.39 31.67
N ARG A 45 13.22 15.01 32.41
CA ARG A 45 11.96 15.52 31.85
C ARG A 45 12.21 16.51 30.71
N THR A 46 13.15 17.45 30.88
CA THR A 46 13.49 18.43 29.84
C THR A 46 14.11 17.74 28.62
N ILE A 47 15.00 16.76 28.84
CA ILE A 47 15.64 15.99 27.76
C ILE A 47 14.58 15.24 26.93
N LEU A 48 13.67 14.51 27.60
CA LEU A 48 12.61 13.77 26.93
C LEU A 48 11.67 14.68 26.12
N LEU A 49 11.27 15.83 26.69
CA LEU A 49 10.43 16.81 25.99
C LEU A 49 11.13 17.38 24.75
N ILE A 50 12.45 17.60 24.81
CA ILE A 50 13.21 18.06 23.64
C ILE A 50 13.23 16.98 22.56
N CYS A 51 13.48 15.72 22.94
CA CYS A 51 13.47 14.59 22.03
C CYS A 51 12.13 14.46 21.30
N GLU A 52 11.02 14.48 22.04
CA GLU A 52 9.66 14.38 21.51
C GLU A 52 9.30 15.55 20.58
N LYS A 53 9.56 16.79 21.00
CA LYS A 53 9.06 17.98 20.27
C LYS A 53 9.91 18.39 19.08
N PHE A 54 11.17 17.99 19.06
CA PHE A 54 12.13 18.42 18.02
C PHE A 54 12.70 17.25 17.23
N ASN A 55 12.12 16.05 17.38
CA ASN A 55 12.55 14.83 16.71
C ASN A 55 14.05 14.51 16.91
N VAL A 56 14.56 14.77 18.12
CA VAL A 56 15.99 14.61 18.47
C VAL A 56 16.24 13.23 19.05
N ARG A 57 17.33 12.58 18.65
CA ARG A 57 17.76 11.28 19.21
C ARG A 57 18.30 11.47 20.63
N GLU A 58 17.73 10.77 21.59
CA GLU A 58 18.12 10.88 23.01
C GLU A 58 19.59 10.50 23.23
N VAL A 59 20.06 9.44 22.57
CA VAL A 59 21.47 9.00 22.62
C VAL A 59 22.38 10.17 22.25
N TRP A 60 22.12 10.84 21.12
CA TRP A 60 22.88 12.00 20.70
C TRP A 60 22.76 13.15 21.70
N LEU A 61 21.57 13.45 22.20
CA LEU A 61 21.38 14.56 23.14
C LEU A 61 22.11 14.35 24.47
N ARG A 62 22.24 13.10 24.93
CA ARG A 62 22.93 12.75 26.18
C ARG A 62 24.43 12.56 26.02
N THR A 63 24.86 11.91 24.94
CA THR A 63 26.26 11.48 24.76
C THR A 63 27.00 12.30 23.71
N GLY A 64 26.29 12.81 22.71
CA GLY A 64 26.85 13.42 21.51
C GLY A 64 27.15 12.42 20.39
N GLU A 65 26.84 11.14 20.57
CA GLU A 65 27.12 10.07 19.61
C GLU A 65 25.96 9.87 18.63
N GLY A 66 26.30 9.57 17.37
CA GLY A 66 25.34 9.30 16.30
C GLY A 66 24.71 10.57 15.70
N GLU A 67 23.56 10.38 15.06
CA GLU A 67 22.83 11.47 14.39
C GLU A 67 22.00 12.31 15.37
N MET A 68 21.89 13.61 15.10
CA MET A 68 21.16 14.55 15.95
C MET A 68 19.64 14.32 15.92
N PHE A 69 19.08 14.14 14.73
CA PHE A 69 17.66 13.95 14.51
C PHE A 69 17.36 12.50 14.13
N HIS A 70 16.14 12.04 14.37
CA HIS A 70 15.66 10.88 13.62
C HIS A 70 15.51 11.27 12.15
N GLU A 71 15.56 10.28 11.27
CA GLU A 71 15.20 10.48 9.87
C GLU A 71 13.82 11.14 9.82
N SER A 72 13.68 12.23 9.07
CA SER A 72 12.37 12.80 8.79
C SER A 72 11.61 11.87 7.85
N ASP A 73 10.27 11.95 7.89
CA ASP A 73 9.42 11.23 6.93
C ASP A 73 9.83 11.52 5.48
N ASP A 74 10.24 12.76 5.17
CA ASP A 74 10.76 13.12 3.85
C ASP A 74 12.06 12.37 3.51
N THR A 75 13.00 12.28 4.45
CA THR A 75 14.24 11.52 4.22
C THR A 75 13.97 10.02 4.12
N LEU A 76 13.00 9.49 4.86
CA LEU A 76 12.61 8.08 4.79
C LEU A 76 11.90 7.77 3.46
N LEU A 77 10.94 8.59 3.04
CA LEU A 77 10.25 8.46 1.76
C LEU A 77 11.23 8.56 0.59
N GLU A 78 12.21 9.46 0.67
CA GLU A 78 13.27 9.57 -0.33
C GLU A 78 14.14 8.31 -0.38
N GLN A 79 14.52 7.76 0.78
CA GLN A 79 15.24 6.49 0.84
C GLN A 79 14.43 5.34 0.24
N LEU A 80 13.13 5.25 0.54
CA LEU A 80 12.23 4.25 -0.04
C LEU A 80 12.10 4.41 -1.55
N ARG A 81 12.03 5.66 -2.03
CA ARG A 81 12.01 5.98 -3.46
C ARG A 81 13.20 5.41 -4.18
N ILE A 82 14.41 5.66 -3.66
CA ILE A 82 15.66 5.15 -4.25
C ILE A 82 15.74 3.62 -4.12
N ARG A 83 15.41 3.07 -2.95
CA ARG A 83 15.59 1.63 -2.65
C ARG A 83 14.67 0.74 -3.48
N TYR A 84 13.44 1.16 -3.69
CA TYR A 84 12.40 0.38 -4.36
C TYR A 84 12.03 0.93 -5.75
N ASP A 85 12.83 1.88 -6.27
CA ASP A 85 12.59 2.57 -7.54
C ASP A 85 11.14 3.08 -7.68
N LEU A 86 10.66 3.76 -6.64
CA LEU A 86 9.28 4.26 -6.64
C LEU A 86 9.15 5.44 -7.60
N ASN A 87 8.17 5.35 -8.48
CA ASN A 87 7.76 6.48 -9.29
C ASN A 87 6.99 7.53 -8.46
N ASP A 88 6.68 8.67 -9.08
CA ASP A 88 5.93 9.76 -8.44
C ASP A 88 4.62 9.30 -7.80
N PHE A 89 3.91 8.39 -8.48
CA PHE A 89 2.69 7.79 -7.94
C PHE A 89 2.94 7.00 -6.65
N GLY A 90 3.98 6.15 -6.62
CA GLY A 90 4.33 5.36 -5.43
C GLY A 90 4.64 6.24 -4.22
N VAL A 91 5.41 7.32 -4.42
CA VAL A 91 5.71 8.29 -3.36
C VAL A 91 4.42 8.95 -2.87
N ARG A 92 3.61 9.50 -3.79
CA ARG A 92 2.34 10.16 -3.44
C ARG A 92 1.36 9.23 -2.74
N PHE A 93 1.30 7.97 -3.15
CA PHE A 93 0.46 6.95 -2.54
C PHE A 93 0.88 6.69 -1.09
N MET A 94 2.18 6.47 -0.84
CA MET A 94 2.68 6.26 0.52
C MET A 94 2.45 7.49 1.41
N THR A 95 2.74 8.70 0.90
CA THR A 95 2.45 9.94 1.63
C THR A 95 0.97 10.08 1.96
N ALA A 96 0.07 9.79 1.01
CA ALA A 96 -1.36 9.81 1.28
C ALA A 96 -1.76 8.79 2.34
N PHE A 97 -1.24 7.56 2.25
CA PHE A 97 -1.52 6.47 3.19
C PHE A 97 -1.09 6.81 4.63
N LEU A 98 0.11 7.38 4.81
CA LEU A 98 0.61 7.79 6.13
C LEU A 98 -0.26 8.87 6.80
N ASN A 99 -0.96 9.68 6.01
CA ASN A 99 -1.84 10.74 6.49
C ASN A 99 -3.30 10.30 6.73
N LEU A 100 -3.66 9.04 6.43
CA LEU A 100 -5.01 8.54 6.66
C LEU A 100 -5.32 8.33 8.14
N THR A 101 -6.58 8.57 8.54
CA THR A 101 -7.11 8.17 9.86
C THR A 101 -7.17 6.65 10.00
N ALA A 102 -7.37 6.15 11.22
CA ALA A 102 -7.52 4.72 11.46
C ALA A 102 -8.67 4.12 10.63
N GLU A 103 -9.82 4.78 10.61
CA GLU A 103 -11.01 4.34 9.87
C GLU A 103 -10.75 4.33 8.36
N GLN A 104 -10.05 5.35 7.84
CA GLN A 104 -9.69 5.42 6.42
C GLN A 104 -8.68 4.34 6.03
N ARG A 105 -7.74 4.00 6.92
CA ARG A 105 -6.79 2.90 6.69
C ARG A 105 -7.51 1.56 6.66
N ASP A 106 -8.46 1.31 7.54
CA ASP A 106 -9.23 0.06 7.57
C ASP A 106 -9.99 -0.16 6.26
N VAL A 107 -10.64 0.88 5.73
CA VAL A 107 -11.32 0.81 4.42
C VAL A 107 -10.33 0.52 3.30
N MET A 108 -9.19 1.21 3.27
CA MET A 108 -8.14 0.99 2.28
C MET A 108 -7.54 -0.42 2.36
N GLN A 109 -7.35 -0.95 3.56
CA GLN A 109 -6.88 -2.32 3.77
C GLN A 109 -7.89 -3.34 3.23
N GLY A 110 -9.18 -3.16 3.50
CA GLY A 110 -10.23 -4.02 2.95
C GLY A 110 -10.20 -4.06 1.41
N PHE A 111 -10.05 -2.91 0.77
CA PHE A 111 -9.90 -2.82 -0.68
C PHE A 111 -8.62 -3.51 -1.18
N ALA A 112 -7.48 -3.29 -0.53
CA ALA A 112 -6.21 -3.92 -0.89
C ALA A 112 -6.29 -5.46 -0.80
N TYR A 113 -6.87 -5.99 0.28
CA TYR A 113 -7.08 -7.44 0.44
C TYR A 113 -8.02 -8.02 -0.61
N ALA A 114 -9.07 -7.29 -0.99
CA ALA A 114 -9.96 -7.73 -2.07
C ALA A 114 -9.22 -7.85 -3.41
N ILE A 115 -8.35 -6.90 -3.76
CA ILE A 115 -7.55 -6.95 -4.99
C ILE A 115 -6.53 -8.09 -4.96
N ILE A 116 -5.80 -8.26 -3.84
CA ILE A 116 -4.79 -9.30 -3.69
C ILE A 116 -5.45 -10.68 -3.73
N GLY A 117 -6.56 -10.86 -3.00
CA GLY A 117 -7.35 -12.09 -2.98
C GLY A 117 -7.94 -12.44 -4.35
N ALA A 118 -8.40 -11.44 -5.11
CA ALA A 118 -8.89 -11.65 -6.48
C ALA A 118 -7.76 -12.07 -7.46
N LYS A 119 -6.55 -11.52 -7.30
CA LYS A 119 -5.36 -11.93 -8.09
C LYS A 119 -4.89 -13.35 -7.77
N ALA A 120 -5.03 -13.81 -6.53
CA ALA A 120 -4.71 -15.18 -6.15
C ALA A 120 -5.64 -16.23 -6.80
N GLN A 121 -6.85 -15.85 -7.21
CA GLN A 121 -7.81 -16.72 -7.90
C GLN A 121 -7.72 -16.68 -9.43
N THR A 122 -7.03 -15.69 -10.00
CA THR A 122 -6.90 -15.49 -11.46
C THR A 122 -5.57 -16.00 -12.04
N THR A 123 -4.73 -16.65 -11.24
CA THR A 123 -3.46 -17.26 -11.68
C THR A 123 -3.52 -18.78 -11.85
N SER A 124 -4.72 -19.38 -11.90
CA SER A 124 -4.89 -20.79 -12.27
C SER A 124 -5.49 -20.96 -13.67
N SER A 125 -4.60 -21.29 -14.62
CA SER A 125 -4.77 -21.98 -15.91
C SER A 125 -5.70 -21.34 -16.97
N GLU A 126 -5.10 -20.63 -17.93
CA GLU A 126 -5.61 -20.70 -19.30
C GLU A 126 -5.51 -22.17 -19.77
N PRO A 127 -6.58 -22.76 -20.34
CA PRO A 127 -6.53 -24.13 -20.84
C PRO A 127 -5.47 -24.23 -21.94
N THR A 128 -4.67 -25.27 -21.88
CA THR A 128 -3.62 -25.52 -22.86
C THR A 128 -4.22 -25.79 -24.24
N THR A 129 -3.44 -25.56 -25.29
CA THR A 129 -3.89 -25.81 -26.68
C THR A 129 -4.37 -27.26 -26.86
N GLU A 130 -3.75 -28.21 -26.16
CA GLU A 130 -4.11 -29.64 -26.20
C GLU A 130 -5.49 -29.91 -25.58
N GLU A 131 -5.81 -29.28 -24.45
CA GLU A 131 -7.12 -29.39 -23.79
C GLU A 131 -8.26 -28.80 -24.63
N LEU A 132 -7.98 -27.70 -25.35
CA LEU A 132 -8.93 -27.10 -26.28
C LEU A 132 -9.16 -27.98 -27.52
N GLU A 133 -8.11 -28.62 -28.04
CA GLU A 133 -8.21 -29.54 -29.18
C GLU A 133 -9.00 -30.81 -28.83
N GLU A 134 -8.81 -31.37 -27.64
CA GLU A 134 -9.60 -32.53 -27.19
C GLU A 134 -11.09 -32.19 -27.01
N ALA A 135 -11.39 -31.03 -26.42
CA ALA A 135 -12.75 -30.55 -26.28
C ALA A 135 -13.42 -30.34 -27.65
N TYR A 136 -12.70 -29.79 -28.62
CA TYR A 136 -13.19 -29.60 -29.99
C TYR A 136 -13.43 -30.93 -30.72
N LYS A 137 -12.51 -31.89 -30.61
CA LYS A 137 -12.68 -33.25 -31.18
C LYS A 137 -13.90 -33.96 -30.60
N LYS A 138 -14.11 -33.86 -29.29
CA LYS A 138 -15.26 -34.44 -28.59
C LYS A 138 -16.58 -33.81 -29.04
N MET A 139 -16.59 -32.50 -29.28
CA MET A 139 -17.74 -31.78 -29.80
C MET A 139 -18.09 -32.26 -31.22
N LEU A 140 -17.11 -32.38 -32.11
CA LEU A 140 -17.32 -32.88 -33.49
C LEU A 140 -17.84 -34.33 -33.53
N LEU A 141 -17.38 -35.18 -32.60
CA LEU A 141 -17.87 -36.56 -32.47
C LEU A 141 -19.34 -36.65 -32.02
N GLY A 142 -19.84 -35.65 -31.29
CA GLY A 142 -21.24 -35.57 -30.86
C GLY A 142 -22.24 -35.25 -31.99
N PHE A 143 -21.75 -34.75 -33.13
CA PHE A 143 -22.58 -34.39 -34.29
C PHE A 143 -22.52 -35.42 -35.44
N ALA A 144 -21.82 -36.55 -35.28
CA ALA A 144 -21.81 -37.60 -36.29
C ALA A 144 -23.20 -38.26 -36.41
N PRO A 145 -23.84 -38.28 -37.60
CA PRO A 145 -25.17 -38.87 -37.75
C PRO A 145 -25.12 -40.38 -37.52
N ARG A 146 -26.02 -40.89 -36.67
CA ARG A 146 -26.17 -42.34 -36.41
C ARG A 146 -26.58 -43.05 -37.70
N LYS A 147 -25.64 -43.76 -38.32
CA LYS A 147 -25.92 -44.64 -39.45
C LYS A 147 -26.49 -45.96 -38.92
N GLY A 148 -27.79 -46.15 -39.09
CA GLY A 148 -28.42 -47.46 -38.93
C GLY A 148 -29.90 -47.42 -38.53
N SER A 149 -30.80 -47.34 -39.52
CA SER A 149 -31.89 -48.33 -39.60
C SER A 149 -32.38 -48.44 -41.04
N SER A 150 -32.48 -49.69 -41.49
CA SER A 150 -32.61 -50.15 -42.88
C SER A 150 -33.85 -49.67 -43.62
N ALA A 151 -33.71 -49.45 -44.93
CA ALA A 151 -34.80 -49.60 -45.88
C ALA A 151 -34.97 -51.10 -46.23
N SER A 152 -36.18 -51.65 -46.08
CA SER A 152 -36.67 -52.81 -46.84
C SER A 152 -38.20 -52.96 -46.76
N ASN A 153 -38.83 -52.73 -47.93
CA ASN A 153 -40.08 -53.28 -48.51
C ASN A 153 -41.42 -53.16 -47.76
N ILE A 154 -42.45 -52.61 -48.43
CA ILE A 154 -43.45 -53.36 -49.23
C ILE A 154 -44.43 -52.36 -49.88
N THR A 155 -44.74 -52.62 -51.14
CA THR A 155 -45.70 -51.97 -52.02
C THR A 155 -47.16 -52.19 -51.60
N SER A 156 -48.00 -51.17 -51.73
CA SER A 156 -49.37 -51.33 -52.25
C SER A 156 -49.93 -49.99 -52.69
N ASP A 157 -50.27 -49.91 -53.98
CA ASP A 157 -51.37 -49.11 -54.51
C ASP A 157 -52.53 -49.05 -53.51
N ASP A 158 -53.14 -47.90 -53.28
CA ASP A 158 -54.41 -47.59 -53.94
C ASP A 158 -54.84 -46.13 -53.73
N SER A 159 -55.39 -45.61 -54.81
CA SER A 159 -56.10 -44.37 -55.09
C SER A 159 -57.04 -43.86 -53.98
N SER A 160 -57.04 -42.54 -53.75
CA SER A 160 -58.27 -41.71 -53.88
C SER A 160 -58.08 -40.23 -53.53
N SER A 161 -58.33 -39.39 -54.53
CA SER A 161 -59.10 -38.14 -54.54
C SER A 161 -59.08 -37.18 -53.34
N ALA A 162 -58.63 -35.95 -53.60
CA ALA A 162 -59.42 -34.71 -53.45
C ALA A 162 -58.64 -33.58 -54.15
N MET A 163 -58.97 -33.26 -55.40
CA MET A 163 -59.90 -32.22 -55.81
C MET A 163 -59.53 -30.80 -55.32
N THR A 164 -59.11 -30.03 -56.31
CA THR A 164 -58.94 -28.58 -56.41
C THR A 164 -60.17 -27.79 -55.92
N SER A 165 -59.93 -26.64 -55.27
CA SER A 165 -60.64 -25.40 -55.61
C SER A 165 -59.91 -24.19 -55.03
N GLU A 166 -59.48 -23.30 -55.92
CA GLU A 166 -59.27 -21.88 -55.65
C GLU A 166 -60.63 -21.18 -55.39
N GLY A 167 -60.58 -20.05 -54.69
CA GLY A 167 -61.71 -19.16 -54.37
C GLY A 167 -61.37 -18.23 -53.23
#